data_AF-A0A1A8SIN7-F1
#
_entry.id   AF-A0A1A8SIN7-F1
#
_cell.length_a   1.000
_cell.length_b   1.000
_cell.length_c   1.000
_cell.angle_alpha   90.00
_cell.angle_beta   90.00
_cell.angle_gamma   90.00
#
_symmetry.space_group_name_H-M   'P 1'
#
loop_
_entity.id
_entity.type
_entity.pdbx_description
1 polymer ?
#
loop_
_entity_poly.entity_id
_entity_poly.type
_entity_poly.pdbx_seq_one_letter_code
_entity_poly.pdbx_strand_id
1 'polypeptide(L)'
;LYYWNHPNDRETKEAEGSISLSKFPSQCVRPVNRDSCARPFTFELANEVGLQEDQNQEPLSRCWFSADTKQERLDWMEKLNQVLLDFHTWNRARPEPQQQNTTSSGNQ
;
A
#
# COMPACT_ATOMS: atom_id res chain seq x y z
N LEU A 1 -5.99 4.28 4.68
CA LEU A 1 -5.49 4.98 5.87
C LEU A 1 -5.91 6.44 5.78
N TYR A 2 -6.44 7.04 6.85
CA TYR A 2 -6.82 8.46 6.88
C TYR A 2 -6.00 9.18 7.94
N TYR A 3 -5.68 10.45 7.73
CA TYR A 3 -4.92 11.25 8.69
C TYR A 3 -5.55 12.63 8.91
N TRP A 4 -5.27 13.19 10.08
CA TRP A 4 -5.70 14.51 10.53
C TRP A 4 -4.53 15.23 11.20
N ASN A 5 -4.59 16.57 11.27
CA ASN A 5 -3.54 17.37 11.90
C ASN A 5 -3.60 17.29 13.44
N HIS A 6 -4.80 17.18 13.99
CA HIS A 6 -5.03 17.05 15.43
C HIS A 6 -5.94 15.86 15.74
N PRO A 7 -5.81 15.22 16.92
CA PRO A 7 -6.62 14.05 17.27
C PRO A 7 -8.12 14.37 17.35
N ASN A 8 -8.48 15.56 17.83
CA ASN A 8 -9.88 15.99 17.98
C ASN A 8 -10.57 16.29 16.63
N ASP A 9 -9.79 16.46 15.56
CA ASP A 9 -10.31 16.78 14.24
C ASP A 9 -11.13 15.63 13.65
N ARG A 10 -10.87 14.39 14.07
CA ARG A 10 -11.54 13.19 13.58
C ARG A 10 -13.06 13.22 13.76
N GLU A 11 -13.54 13.92 14.80
CA GLU A 11 -14.96 13.99 15.15
C GLU A 11 -15.65 15.23 14.55
N THR A 12 -14.87 16.22 14.10
CA THR A 12 -15.39 17.55 13.74
C THR A 12 -15.21 17.88 12.26
N LYS A 13 -14.23 17.27 11.58
CA LYS A 13 -14.00 17.47 10.14
C LYS A 13 -13.58 16.19 9.43
N GLU A 14 -13.68 16.24 8.10
CA GLU A 14 -13.15 15.20 7.23
C GLU A 14 -11.63 15.06 7.37
N ALA A 15 -11.12 13.89 6.97
CA ALA A 15 -9.69 13.62 6.96
C ALA A 15 -8.95 14.63 6.07
N GLU A 16 -7.79 15.09 6.54
CA GLU A 16 -6.91 15.95 5.75
C GLU A 16 -6.43 15.24 4.48
N GLY A 17 -6.28 13.93 4.57
CA GLY A 17 -6.03 13.10 3.40
C GLY A 17 -6.15 11.62 3.69
N SER A 18 -5.93 10.85 2.64
CA SER A 18 -5.95 9.40 2.72
C SER A 18 -4.82 8.78 1.91
N ILE A 19 -4.30 7.67 2.42
CA ILE A 19 -3.31 6.82 1.78
C ILE A 19 -4.00 5.49 1.50
N SER A 20 -4.07 5.13 0.23
CA SER A 20 -4.69 3.87 -0.18
C SER A 20 -3.69 2.72 -0.05
N LEU A 21 -4.11 1.67 0.65
CA LEU A 21 -3.34 0.45 0.89
C LEU A 21 -3.67 -0.67 -0.12
N SER A 22 -4.64 -0.45 -1.02
CA SER A 22 -5.07 -1.43 -2.01
C SER A 22 -4.70 -1.04 -3.43
N LYS A 23 -4.02 0.09 -3.62
CA LYS A 23 -3.64 0.59 -4.95
C LYS A 23 -2.72 -0.36 -5.71
N PHE A 24 -1.86 -1.11 -5.00
CA PHE A 24 -0.89 -2.00 -5.63
C PHE A 24 -0.88 -3.39 -4.98
N PRO A 25 -0.86 -4.46 -5.79
CA PRO A 25 -0.84 -5.84 -5.30
C PRO A 25 0.53 -6.30 -4.76
N SER A 26 1.57 -5.46 -4.84
CA SER A 26 2.93 -5.75 -4.37
C SER A 26 3.40 -4.71 -3.37
N GLN A 27 2.48 -4.15 -2.59
CA GLN A 27 2.81 -3.14 -1.59
C GLN A 27 3.35 -3.82 -0.32
N CYS A 28 4.39 -3.25 0.29
CA CYS A 28 5.01 -3.79 1.50
C CYS A 28 5.45 -2.66 2.44
N VAL A 29 5.53 -2.97 3.74
CA VAL A 29 6.04 -2.04 4.75
C VAL A 29 7.44 -2.45 5.18
N ARG A 30 8.39 -1.51 5.07
CA ARG A 30 9.79 -1.76 5.39
C ARG A 30 10.43 -0.62 6.20
N PRO A 31 11.51 -0.91 6.97
CA PRO A 31 12.37 0.13 7.52
C PRO A 31 12.89 1.08 6.44
N VAL A 32 12.92 2.38 6.72
CA VAL A 32 13.62 3.33 5.84
C VAL A 32 15.12 3.25 6.13
N ASN A 33 15.95 3.30 5.08
CA ASN A 33 17.40 3.39 5.23
C ASN A 33 17.76 4.76 5.86
N ARG A 34 18.70 4.75 6.81
CA ARG A 34 19.22 5.96 7.45
C ARG A 34 19.82 6.96 6.46
N ASP A 35 20.38 6.47 5.35
CA ASP A 35 20.91 7.31 4.28
C ASP A 35 19.79 8.10 3.56
N SER A 36 18.56 7.58 3.59
CA SER A 36 17.37 8.23 3.02
C SER A 36 16.64 9.11 4.04
N CYS A 37 16.55 8.68 5.30
CA CYS A 37 15.91 9.44 6.36
C CYS A 37 16.63 9.27 7.70
N ALA A 38 17.14 10.37 8.26
CA ALA A 38 17.80 10.37 9.57
C ALA A 38 16.80 10.32 10.75
N ARG A 39 15.49 10.52 10.50
CA ARG A 39 14.48 10.54 11.57
C ARG A 39 14.37 9.14 12.19
N PRO A 40 14.50 9.01 13.52
CA PRO A 40 14.39 7.71 14.17
C PRO A 40 13.00 7.12 14.00
N PHE A 41 12.93 5.79 14.08
CA PHE A 41 11.68 5.03 14.02
C PHE A 41 10.83 5.31 12.76
N THR A 42 11.51 5.63 11.65
CA THR A 42 10.88 5.84 10.35
C THR A 42 10.78 4.52 9.58
N PHE A 43 9.62 4.31 8.97
CA PHE A 43 9.31 3.20 8.09
C PHE A 43 8.58 3.71 6.86
N GLU A 44 8.60 2.94 5.78
CA GLU A 44 7.97 3.31 4.53
C GLU A 44 7.00 2.24 4.05
N LEU A 45 5.95 2.73 3.39
CA LEU A 45 5.06 1.94 2.58
C LEU A 45 5.55 2.05 1.13
N ALA A 46 6.14 0.98 0.63
CA ALA A 46 6.75 0.90 -0.70
C ALA A 46 6.00 -0.10 -1.58
N ASN A 47 6.21 -0.01 -2.89
CA ASN A 47 5.75 -1.01 -3.85
C ASN A 47 6.98 -1.79 -4.35
N GLU A 48 6.94 -3.12 -4.31
CA GLU A 48 8.09 -3.95 -4.71
C GLU A 48 8.40 -3.80 -6.21
N VAL A 49 7.39 -3.57 -7.05
CA VAL A 49 7.57 -3.35 -8.50
C VAL A 49 8.31 -2.03 -8.81
N GLY A 50 8.33 -1.06 -7.89
CA GLY A 50 9.01 0.23 -8.04
C GLY A 50 10.47 0.27 -7.56
N LEU A 51 11.04 -0.86 -7.10
CA LEU A 51 12.47 -0.96 -6.83
C LEU A 51 13.31 -1.27 -8.08
N GLN A 52 12.67 -1.63 -9.20
CA GLN A 52 13.32 -1.75 -10.49
C GLN A 52 13.31 -0.36 -11.14
N GLU A 53 14.49 0.18 -11.40
CA GLU A 53 14.78 1.53 -11.89
C GLU A 53 14.08 1.86 -13.22
N ASP A 54 12.78 2.16 -13.21
CA ASP A 54 12.13 2.70 -14.41
C ASP A 54 11.55 4.08 -14.14
N GLN A 55 12.19 5.07 -14.77
CA GLN A 55 11.98 6.50 -14.62
C GLN A 55 10.66 6.99 -15.27
N ASN A 56 9.72 6.08 -15.55
CA ASN A 56 8.56 6.35 -16.39
C ASN A 56 7.22 5.83 -15.80
N GLN A 57 7.23 5.26 -14.60
CA GLN A 57 6.00 5.00 -13.86
C GLN A 57 5.74 6.16 -12.90
N GLU A 58 4.54 6.75 -12.99
CA GLU A 58 3.98 7.75 -12.05
C GLU A 58 4.63 7.60 -10.68
N PRO A 59 5.31 8.64 -10.14
CA PRO A 59 6.14 8.51 -8.97
C PRO A 59 5.28 7.97 -7.84
N LEU A 60 5.42 6.67 -7.59
CA LEU A 60 4.76 5.98 -6.49
C LEU A 60 5.24 6.71 -5.25
N SER A 61 4.41 7.61 -4.73
CA SER A 61 4.74 8.48 -3.63
C SER A 61 5.12 7.57 -2.47
N ARG A 62 6.43 7.40 -2.24
CA ARG A 62 6.93 6.59 -1.13
C ARG A 62 6.44 7.31 0.12
N CYS A 63 5.46 6.73 0.80
CA CYS A 63 4.92 7.32 2.01
C CYS A 63 5.83 6.93 3.17
N TRP A 64 6.47 7.91 3.78
CA TRP A 64 7.27 7.71 4.98
C TRP A 64 6.44 8.07 6.21
N PHE A 65 6.54 7.21 7.22
CA PHE A 65 5.89 7.36 8.49
C PHE A 65 6.94 7.24 9.57
N SER A 66 6.80 8.01 10.63
CA SER A 66 7.71 7.98 11.76
C SER A 66 6.91 7.89 13.04
N ALA A 67 7.25 6.92 13.88
CA ALA A 67 6.66 6.77 15.19
C ALA A 67 7.46 7.49 16.27
N ASP A 68 6.85 7.73 17.42
CA ASP A 68 7.53 8.36 18.56
C ASP A 68 8.42 7.36 19.30
N THR A 69 8.03 6.08 19.32
CA THR A 69 8.81 5.00 19.93
C THR A 69 9.13 3.86 18.96
N LYS A 70 10.16 3.07 19.32
CA LYS A 70 10.50 1.83 18.60
C LYS A 70 9.33 0.84 18.61
N GLN A 71 8.62 0.71 19.73
CA GLN A 71 7.52 -0.25 19.85
C GLN A 71 6.36 0.14 18.95
N GLU A 72 5.93 1.41 18.98
CA GLU A 72 4.87 1.89 18.09
C GLU A 72 5.22 1.69 16.62
N ARG A 73 6.49 1.92 16.24
CA ARG A 73 6.93 1.61 14.88
C ARG A 73 6.70 0.13 14.54
N LEU A 74 7.08 -0.79 15.43
CA LEU A 74 6.91 -2.22 15.18
C LEU A 74 5.43 -2.58 15.06
N ASP A 75 4.59 -2.07 15.97
CA ASP A 75 3.15 -2.31 15.97
C ASP A 75 2.49 -1.76 14.69
N TRP A 76 2.90 -0.57 14.23
CA TRP A 76 2.41 0.01 12.99
C TRP A 76 2.83 -0.80 11.77
N MET A 77 4.10 -1.21 11.70
CA MET A 77 4.59 -2.04 10.61
C MET A 77 3.87 -3.39 10.54
N GLU A 78 3.65 -4.04 11.68
CA GLU A 78 2.93 -5.32 11.77
C GLU A 78 1.48 -5.17 11.31
N LYS A 79 0.73 -4.20 11.86
CA LYS A 79 -0.67 -3.97 11.50
C LYS A 79 -0.84 -3.65 10.02
N LEU A 80 0.03 -2.79 9.47
CA LEU A 80 -0.05 -2.44 8.05
C LEU A 80 0.30 -3.64 7.16
N ASN A 81 1.34 -4.41 7.49
CA ASN A 81 1.66 -5.62 6.74
C ASN A 81 0.50 -6.63 6.78
N GLN A 82 -0.18 -6.79 7.93
CA GLN A 82 -1.34 -7.67 8.01
C GLN A 82 -2.49 -7.19 7.13
N VAL A 83 -2.78 -5.89 7.15
CA VAL A 83 -3.82 -5.31 6.28
C VAL A 83 -3.50 -5.50 4.79
N LEU A 84 -2.23 -5.35 4.39
CA LEU A 84 -1.79 -5.60 3.02
C LEU A 84 -1.96 -7.07 2.63
N LEU A 85 -1.55 -7.99 3.51
CA LEU A 85 -1.77 -9.43 3.33
C LEU A 85 -3.25 -9.76 3.16
N ASP A 86 -4.11 -9.21 4.03
CA ASP A 86 -5.55 -9.38 3.94
C ASP A 86 -6.04 -8.90 2.57
N PHE A 87 -5.67 -7.70 2.12
CA PHE A 87 -6.04 -7.21 0.78
C PHE A 87 -5.61 -8.18 -0.33
N HIS A 88 -4.43 -8.77 -0.26
CA HIS A 88 -3.99 -9.76 -1.26
C HIS A 88 -4.81 -11.05 -1.21
N THR A 89 -5.10 -11.55 -0.02
CA THR A 89 -5.91 -12.76 0.17
C THR A 89 -7.33 -12.55 -0.37
N TRP A 90 -7.96 -11.41 -0.08
CA TRP A 90 -9.35 -11.13 -0.49
C TRP A 90 -9.47 -10.67 -1.96
N ASN A 91 -8.49 -9.95 -2.52
CA ASN A 91 -8.55 -9.52 -3.94
C ASN A 91 -8.25 -10.64 -4.94
N ARG A 92 -7.57 -11.72 -4.53
CA ARG A 92 -7.30 -12.87 -5.41
C ARG A 92 -8.57 -13.69 -5.73
N ALA A 93 -9.67 -13.43 -5.02
CA ALA A 93 -10.94 -14.15 -5.17
C ALA A 93 -11.85 -13.63 -6.29
N ARG A 94 -11.36 -12.76 -7.20
CA ARG A 94 -12.07 -12.44 -8.44
C ARG A 94 -11.49 -13.30 -9.57
N PRO A 95 -12.04 -14.50 -9.85
CA PRO A 95 -11.81 -15.11 -11.14
C PRO A 95 -12.39 -14.14 -12.17
N GLU A 96 -11.56 -13.64 -13.08
CA GLU A 96 -12.08 -13.02 -14.29
C GLU A 96 -13.01 -14.03 -14.95
N PRO A 97 -14.25 -13.66 -15.32
CA PRO A 97 -15.03 -14.50 -16.21
C PRO A 97 -14.29 -14.52 -17.55
N GLN A 98 -13.49 -15.57 -17.77
CA GLN A 98 -12.94 -15.90 -19.08
C GLN A 98 -14.11 -15.94 -20.06
N GLN A 99 -14.21 -14.93 -20.91
CA GLN A 99 -15.08 -14.95 -22.08
C GLN A 99 -14.63 -16.13 -22.93
N GLN A 100 -15.38 -17.22 -22.84
CA GLN A 100 -15.24 -18.36 -23.72
C GLN A 100 -15.70 -17.90 -25.11
N ASN A 101 -14.75 -17.41 -25.92
CA ASN A 101 -14.96 -17.20 -27.33
C ASN A 101 -15.20 -18.57 -27.99
N THR A 102 -16.46 -18.96 -28.13
CA THR A 102 -16.84 -20.10 -28.97
C THR A 102 -16.72 -19.67 -30.43
N THR A 103 -15.55 -19.88 -31.03
CA THR A 103 -15.42 -19.97 -32.49
C THR A 103 -16.17 -21.20 -32.97
N SER A 104 -17.40 -21.00 -33.44
CA SER A 104 -18.13 -21.98 -34.23
C SER A 104 -17.55 -22.02 -35.65
N SER A 105 -16.59 -22.91 -35.88
CA SER A 105 -16.27 -23.38 -37.23
C SER A 105 -17.18 -24.58 -37.52
N GLY A 106 -18.28 -24.33 -38.23
CA GLY A 106 -19.12 -25.37 -38.82
C GLY A 106 -18.98 -25.37 -40.34
N ASN A 107 -18.04 -26.16 -40.84
CA ASN A 107 -18.07 -26.66 -42.21
C ASN A 107 -18.89 -27.97 -42.20
N GLN A 108 -19.98 -28.02 -42.96
CA GLN A 108 -20.33 -29.08 -43.94
C GLN A 108 -21.72 -28.81 -44.53
#